data_AF-A0A370H1P8-F1
#
_entry.id   AF-A0A370H1P8-F1
#
_cell.length_a   1.000
_cell.length_b   1.000
_cell.length_c   1.000
_cell.angle_alpha   90.00
_cell.angle_beta   90.00
_cell.angle_gamma   90.00
#
_symmetry.space_group_name_H-M   'P 1'
#
loop_
_entity.id
_entity.type
_entity.pdbx_description
1 polymer ?
#
loop_
_entity_poly.entity_id
_entity_poly.type
_entity_poly.pdbx_seq_one_letter_code
_entity_poly.pdbx_strand_id
1 'polypeptide(L)'
;MAEVAELITRWRWSPGERDLRPAPLSRAPVVIDSWLVAGGQTVSPELHADRFAAGCTALAAVPPETTRDFLRAVACRIPLRGRWFPRVELIDDGGPALELWLRPAPPRGTGVNLRIHPGPDRRRHPTVKGPDLAWLSEVRQQAVDAGADEALLLAPDGRAREGATTALLWWRGEALCVPAQDRCDLLPSVTSRTILRMAAESGIEVVHDRPFLSELDGLETWMVNALHGIRPVRSWMGAEIAPGPAIRAPRWQARLDAARRDSDLQCGFRRKACRKCGGHAGVMEGMPEMTGAEPECRCGITAVRVPRPRPVRPGRSSSAGVPRPRRRP
;
A
#
# COMPACT_ATOMS: atom_id res chain seq x y z
N MET A 1 11.41 -24.97 11.55
CA MET A 1 12.23 -23.78 11.85
C MET A 1 13.27 -23.48 10.76
N ALA A 2 13.78 -24.46 10.02
CA ALA A 2 14.67 -24.25 8.86
C ALA A 2 13.96 -23.74 7.58
N GLU A 3 12.67 -24.06 7.37
CA GLU A 3 11.94 -23.69 6.13
C GLU A 3 11.53 -22.21 5.98
N VAL A 4 11.68 -21.37 7.01
CA VAL A 4 11.29 -19.94 6.93
C VAL A 4 12.49 -19.04 6.61
N ALA A 5 13.72 -19.54 6.81
CA ALA A 5 14.94 -18.77 6.58
C ALA A 5 15.26 -18.56 5.08
N GLU A 6 14.71 -19.37 4.18
CA GLU A 6 14.85 -19.24 2.72
C GLU A 6 13.84 -18.26 2.06
N LEU A 7 12.86 -17.75 2.81
CA LEU A 7 11.74 -16.97 2.25
C LEU A 7 11.98 -15.45 2.17
N ILE A 8 13.18 -14.99 2.53
CA ILE A 8 13.58 -13.60 2.35
C ILE A 8 14.33 -13.48 1.03
N THR A 9 13.60 -13.14 -0.04
CA THR A 9 14.19 -13.04 -1.38
C THR A 9 14.15 -11.59 -1.85
N ARG A 10 15.30 -11.08 -2.28
CA ARG A 10 15.41 -9.79 -2.98
C ARG A 10 15.47 -10.03 -4.47
N TRP A 11 14.81 -9.14 -5.20
CA TRP A 11 14.74 -9.17 -6.64
C TRP A 11 14.99 -7.77 -7.20
N ARG A 12 15.70 -7.69 -8.32
CA ARG A 12 15.93 -6.46 -9.07
C ARG A 12 15.16 -6.48 -10.37
N TRP A 13 14.55 -5.35 -10.69
CA TRP A 13 13.85 -5.13 -11.94
C TRP A 13 14.84 -5.04 -13.11
N SER A 14 14.59 -5.79 -14.17
CA SER A 14 15.30 -5.71 -15.45
C SER A 14 14.37 -5.04 -16.47
N PRO A 15 14.53 -3.74 -16.77
CA PRO A 15 13.62 -3.03 -17.68
C PRO A 15 13.58 -3.64 -19.09
N GLY A 16 14.73 -4.10 -19.60
CA GLY A 16 14.84 -4.69 -20.94
C GLY A 16 14.09 -6.01 -21.08
N GLU A 17 14.14 -6.85 -20.04
CA GLU A 17 13.45 -8.15 -20.02
C GLU A 17 12.02 -8.06 -19.48
N ARG A 18 11.67 -6.92 -18.86
CA ARG A 18 10.41 -6.71 -18.13
C ARG A 18 10.13 -7.79 -17.07
N ASP A 19 11.17 -8.24 -16.37
CA ASP A 19 11.07 -9.24 -15.30
C ASP A 19 11.95 -8.90 -14.08
N LEU A 20 11.72 -9.62 -13.00
CA LEU A 20 12.48 -9.59 -11.76
C LEU A 20 13.54 -10.70 -11.75
N ARG A 21 14.79 -10.33 -11.46
CA ARG A 21 15.91 -11.27 -11.28
C ARG A 21 16.34 -11.31 -9.81
N PRO A 22 16.74 -12.47 -9.25
CA PRO A 22 17.30 -12.51 -7.90
C PRO A 22 18.49 -11.55 -7.79
N ALA A 23 18.57 -10.83 -6.68
CA ALA A 23 19.62 -9.85 -6.45
C ALA A 23 20.16 -9.96 -5.02
N PRO A 24 21.46 -9.66 -4.79
CA PRO A 24 22.03 -9.64 -3.46
C PRO A 24 21.45 -8.50 -2.60
N LEU A 25 21.93 -8.40 -1.35
CA LEU A 25 21.61 -7.28 -0.48
C LEU A 25 21.97 -5.95 -1.15
N SER A 26 21.08 -4.98 -0.98
CA SER A 26 21.07 -3.74 -1.72
C SER A 26 21.35 -2.53 -0.83
N ARG A 27 21.71 -1.42 -1.48
CA ARG A 27 21.99 -0.12 -0.86
C ARG A 27 20.76 0.45 -0.15
N ALA A 28 20.97 1.53 0.61
CA ALA A 28 19.87 2.25 1.24
C ALA A 28 18.89 2.78 0.18
N PRO A 29 17.57 2.59 0.35
CA PRO A 29 16.59 3.03 -0.63
C PRO A 29 16.31 4.52 -0.53
N VAL A 30 16.01 5.11 -1.67
CA VAL A 30 15.57 6.49 -1.84
C VAL A 30 14.05 6.59 -1.67
N VAL A 31 13.29 5.67 -2.28
CA VAL A 31 11.82 5.59 -2.16
C VAL A 31 11.45 4.17 -1.79
N ILE A 32 10.46 4.00 -0.93
CA ILE A 32 9.90 2.69 -0.59
C ILE A 32 8.39 2.73 -0.61
N ASP A 33 7.79 1.57 -0.86
CA ASP A 33 6.42 1.30 -0.44
C ASP A 33 6.31 -0.11 0.15
N SER A 34 5.32 -0.35 1.00
CA SER A 34 5.04 -1.67 1.57
C SER A 34 3.57 -1.79 1.93
N TRP A 35 3.01 -2.97 1.69
CA TRP A 35 1.60 -3.26 1.94
C TRP A 35 1.41 -4.70 2.41
N LEU A 36 0.32 -4.94 3.14
CA LEU A 36 -0.07 -6.30 3.52
C LEU A 36 -0.76 -7.00 2.34
N VAL A 37 -0.32 -8.22 2.08
CA VAL A 37 -1.00 -9.18 1.21
C VAL A 37 -1.43 -10.35 2.09
N ALA A 38 -2.73 -10.61 2.19
CA ALA A 38 -3.29 -11.71 2.95
C ALA A 38 -4.14 -12.57 2.01
N GLY A 39 -3.76 -13.84 1.82
CA GLY A 39 -4.47 -14.72 0.89
C GLY A 39 -4.50 -14.19 -0.55
N GLY A 40 -3.42 -13.52 -0.99
CA GLY A 40 -3.35 -12.90 -2.31
C GLY A 40 -4.06 -11.55 -2.46
N GLN A 41 -4.72 -11.06 -1.40
CA GLN A 41 -5.52 -9.84 -1.43
C GLN A 41 -4.87 -8.70 -0.65
N THR A 42 -5.11 -7.46 -1.11
CA THR A 42 -4.55 -6.22 -0.56
C THR A 42 -5.62 -5.15 -0.46
N VAL A 43 -5.47 -4.24 0.49
CA VAL A 43 -6.32 -3.05 0.60
C VAL A 43 -5.74 -1.95 -0.29
N SER A 44 -6.58 -1.38 -1.17
CA SER A 44 -6.24 -0.24 -2.04
C SER A 44 -4.87 -0.35 -2.75
N PRO A 45 -4.61 -1.45 -3.51
CA PRO A 45 -3.32 -1.66 -4.17
C PRO A 45 -2.93 -0.55 -5.15
N GLU A 46 -3.90 0.11 -5.79
CA GLU A 46 -3.69 1.21 -6.71
C GLU A 46 -3.15 2.45 -5.99
N LEU A 47 -3.59 2.71 -4.75
CA LEU A 47 -3.08 3.82 -3.95
C LEU A 47 -1.62 3.61 -3.54
N HIS A 48 -1.20 2.37 -3.30
CA HIS A 48 0.20 2.04 -3.07
C HIS A 48 1.03 2.23 -4.35
N ALA A 49 0.51 1.81 -5.50
CA ALA A 49 1.18 1.99 -6.78
C ALA A 49 1.37 3.47 -7.14
N ASP A 50 0.32 4.28 -6.99
CA ASP A 50 0.36 5.70 -7.28
C ASP A 50 1.33 6.43 -6.35
N ARG A 51 1.34 6.11 -5.05
CA ARG A 51 2.27 6.72 -4.10
C ARG A 51 3.72 6.37 -4.40
N PHE A 52 4.00 5.10 -4.69
CA PHE A 52 5.35 4.66 -5.03
C PHE A 52 5.84 5.31 -6.33
N ALA A 53 5.00 5.32 -7.37
CA ALA A 53 5.30 5.95 -8.66
C ALA A 53 5.59 7.45 -8.48
N ALA A 54 4.74 8.17 -7.76
CA ALA A 54 4.91 9.59 -7.50
C ALA A 54 6.23 9.90 -6.79
N GLY A 55 6.61 9.11 -5.77
CA GLY A 55 7.91 9.25 -5.10
C GLY A 55 9.09 9.00 -6.04
N CYS A 56 9.03 7.96 -6.86
CA CYS A 56 10.10 7.62 -7.81
C CYS A 56 10.28 8.69 -8.89
N THR A 57 9.17 9.23 -9.42
CA THR A 57 9.19 10.34 -10.37
C THR A 57 9.75 11.60 -9.73
N ALA A 58 9.30 11.95 -8.52
CA ALA A 58 9.72 13.18 -7.85
C ALA A 58 11.22 13.21 -7.49
N LEU A 59 11.81 12.07 -7.11
CA LEU A 59 13.19 12.04 -6.60
C LEU A 59 14.23 11.51 -7.58
N ALA A 60 13.83 10.78 -8.62
CA ALA A 60 14.77 10.20 -9.57
C ALA A 60 14.28 10.21 -11.03
N ALA A 61 13.24 10.98 -11.34
CA ALA A 61 12.65 11.11 -12.67
C ALA A 61 12.29 9.77 -13.34
N VAL A 62 12.03 8.72 -12.54
CA VAL A 62 11.60 7.42 -13.07
C VAL A 62 10.19 7.58 -13.66
N PRO A 63 9.97 7.19 -14.94
CA PRO A 63 8.66 7.33 -15.55
C PRO A 63 7.60 6.46 -14.85
N PRO A 64 6.36 6.98 -14.65
CA PRO A 64 5.29 6.23 -14.00
C PRO A 64 5.00 4.87 -14.65
N GLU A 65 5.08 4.76 -15.98
CA GLU A 65 4.90 3.51 -16.72
C GLU A 65 5.93 2.44 -16.36
N THR A 66 7.19 2.83 -16.13
CA THR A 66 8.27 1.91 -15.69
C THR A 66 7.94 1.36 -14.31
N THR A 67 7.52 2.23 -13.37
CA THR A 67 7.14 1.76 -12.02
C THR A 67 5.90 0.87 -12.06
N ARG A 68 4.93 1.13 -12.96
CA ARG A 68 3.75 0.27 -13.16
C ARG A 68 4.11 -1.08 -13.75
N ASP A 69 5.00 -1.14 -14.73
CA ASP A 69 5.52 -2.39 -15.29
C ASP A 69 6.20 -3.23 -14.21
N PHE A 70 7.08 -2.60 -13.43
CA PHE A 70 7.72 -3.23 -12.28
C PHE A 70 6.70 -3.76 -11.25
N LEU A 71 5.71 -2.97 -10.86
CA LEU A 71 4.70 -3.39 -9.87
C LEU A 71 3.83 -4.56 -10.38
N ARG A 72 3.57 -4.65 -11.69
CA ARG A 72 2.92 -5.82 -12.29
C ARG A 72 3.79 -7.08 -12.13
N ALA A 73 5.10 -6.97 -12.37
CA ALA A 73 6.02 -8.07 -12.14
C ALA A 73 6.12 -8.46 -10.65
N VAL A 74 6.11 -7.47 -9.74
CA VAL A 74 6.04 -7.72 -8.29
C VAL A 74 4.79 -8.53 -7.92
N ALA A 75 3.63 -8.17 -8.45
CA ALA A 75 2.40 -8.94 -8.24
C ALA A 75 2.53 -10.40 -8.76
N CYS A 76 3.30 -10.62 -9.84
CA CYS A 76 3.66 -11.96 -10.33
C CYS A 76 4.66 -12.73 -9.44
N ARG A 77 5.26 -12.12 -8.40
CA ARG A 77 6.16 -12.81 -7.46
C ARG A 77 5.55 -13.09 -6.09
N ILE A 78 4.54 -12.32 -5.69
CA ILE A 78 3.91 -12.49 -4.39
C ILE A 78 3.10 -13.82 -4.37
N PRO A 79 3.29 -14.68 -3.35
CA PRO A 79 2.52 -15.91 -3.20
C PRO A 79 1.04 -15.65 -2.90
N LEU A 80 0.16 -16.52 -3.41
CA LEU A 80 -1.29 -16.41 -3.25
C LEU A 80 -1.80 -16.87 -1.88
N ARG A 81 -0.98 -17.60 -1.13
CA ARG A 81 -1.32 -18.11 0.21
C ARG A 81 -0.43 -17.46 1.26
N GLY A 82 -0.94 -17.45 2.49
CA GLY A 82 -0.24 -16.88 3.63
C GLY A 82 -0.36 -15.36 3.71
N ARG A 83 0.51 -14.76 4.54
CA ARG A 83 0.55 -13.33 4.79
C ARG A 83 1.94 -12.79 4.48
N TRP A 84 2.00 -11.85 3.54
CA TRP A 84 3.24 -11.25 3.04
C TRP A 84 3.21 -9.74 3.24
N PHE A 85 4.39 -9.18 3.47
CA PHE A 85 4.57 -7.73 3.56
C PHE A 85 5.64 -7.29 2.56
N PRO A 86 5.37 -7.43 1.25
CA PRO A 86 6.30 -7.00 0.21
C PRO A 86 6.70 -5.54 0.42
N ARG A 87 7.97 -5.26 0.16
CA ARG A 87 8.49 -3.90 0.07
C ARG A 87 9.10 -3.70 -1.29
N VAL A 88 8.64 -2.67 -1.96
CA VAL A 88 9.25 -2.18 -3.18
C VAL A 88 10.14 -1.00 -2.85
N GLU A 89 11.23 -0.89 -3.59
CA GLU A 89 12.28 0.08 -3.33
C GLU A 89 12.77 0.67 -4.65
N LEU A 90 13.07 1.97 -4.61
CA LEU A 90 13.95 2.63 -5.55
C LEU A 90 15.28 2.85 -4.82
N ILE A 91 16.37 2.44 -5.43
CA ILE A 91 17.74 2.68 -4.96
C ILE A 91 18.50 3.48 -6.01
N ASP A 92 19.65 4.03 -5.61
CA ASP A 92 20.67 4.55 -6.52
C ASP A 92 21.91 3.63 -6.54
N ASP A 93 22.13 2.97 -7.67
CA ASP A 93 23.23 2.04 -7.92
C ASP A 93 24.00 2.45 -9.18
N GLY A 94 24.43 3.72 -9.24
CA GLY A 94 24.96 4.34 -10.46
C GLY A 94 23.86 4.77 -11.43
N GLY A 95 22.65 4.96 -10.90
CA GLY A 95 21.41 5.14 -11.65
C GLY A 95 20.20 4.56 -10.90
N PRO A 96 18.96 4.99 -11.24
CA PRO A 96 17.76 4.52 -10.57
C PRO A 96 17.51 3.03 -10.85
N ALA A 97 17.44 2.23 -9.79
CA ALA A 97 17.10 0.80 -9.87
C ALA A 97 15.92 0.46 -8.97
N LEU A 98 15.00 -0.36 -9.48
CA LEU A 98 13.80 -0.79 -8.77
C LEU A 98 13.98 -2.21 -8.22
N GLU A 99 13.60 -2.43 -6.97
CA GLU A 99 13.78 -3.71 -6.29
C GLU A 99 12.57 -4.13 -5.46
N LEU A 100 12.38 -5.44 -5.34
CA LEU A 100 11.43 -6.08 -4.46
C LEU A 100 12.18 -6.80 -3.34
N TRP A 101 11.85 -6.45 -2.11
CA TRP A 101 12.16 -7.24 -0.94
C TRP A 101 10.88 -7.95 -0.46
N LEU A 102 10.79 -9.26 -0.76
CA LEU A 102 9.67 -10.09 -0.34
C LEU A 102 9.96 -10.69 1.03
N ARG A 103 9.01 -10.56 1.96
CA ARG A 103 9.12 -11.06 3.33
C ARG A 103 7.75 -11.47 3.89
N PRO A 104 7.71 -12.44 4.82
CA PRO A 104 6.48 -12.74 5.55
C PRO A 104 6.01 -11.51 6.34
N ALA A 105 4.69 -11.36 6.48
CA ALA A 105 4.14 -10.33 7.35
C ALA A 105 4.32 -10.77 8.82
N PRO A 106 4.84 -9.91 9.70
CA PRO A 106 4.85 -10.21 11.14
C PRO A 106 3.42 -10.33 11.69
N PRO A 107 3.27 -10.88 12.91
CA PRO A 107 2.00 -10.88 13.61
C PRO A 107 1.36 -9.50 13.66
N ARG A 108 0.03 -9.46 13.61
CA ARG A 108 -0.70 -8.20 13.67
C ARG A 108 -0.74 -7.70 15.12
N GLY A 109 -0.26 -6.48 15.36
CA GLY A 109 -0.55 -5.75 16.60
C GLY A 109 -1.98 -5.20 16.60
N THR A 110 -2.64 -5.22 17.77
CA THR A 110 -4.05 -4.82 17.96
C THR A 110 -4.21 -3.55 18.81
N GLY A 111 -3.12 -2.91 19.17
CA GLY A 111 -3.05 -1.64 19.88
C GLY A 111 -1.63 -1.10 19.83
N VAL A 112 -1.42 0.12 20.32
CA VAL A 112 -0.13 0.78 20.26
C VAL A 112 0.11 1.61 21.52
N ASN A 113 1.24 1.41 22.17
CA ASN A 113 1.79 2.32 23.17
C ASN A 113 2.63 3.37 22.43
N LEU A 114 2.28 4.65 22.59
CA LEU A 114 2.99 5.74 21.93
C LEU A 114 4.01 6.37 22.87
N ARG A 115 5.18 6.69 22.33
CA ARG A 115 6.11 7.65 22.96
C ARG A 115 6.12 8.94 22.16
N ILE A 116 5.95 10.07 22.85
CA ILE A 116 6.17 11.37 22.24
C ILE A 116 7.66 11.53 21.93
N HIS A 117 8.00 11.77 20.67
CA HIS A 117 9.39 12.03 20.29
C HIS A 117 9.85 13.32 20.98
N PRO A 118 10.91 13.28 21.82
CA PRO A 118 11.32 14.43 22.62
C PRO A 118 12.04 15.52 21.82
N GLY A 119 12.44 15.24 20.57
CA GLY A 119 13.18 16.17 19.72
C GLY A 119 12.32 16.78 18.60
N PRO A 120 12.90 17.71 17.83
CA PRO A 120 12.23 18.22 16.63
C PRO A 120 12.06 17.12 15.58
N ASP A 121 11.01 17.26 14.76
CA ASP A 121 10.86 16.52 13.52
C ASP A 121 11.97 16.93 12.54
N ARG A 122 12.86 16.00 12.16
CA ARG A 122 14.02 16.24 11.30
C ARG A 122 13.82 15.74 9.87
N ARG A 123 12.60 15.34 9.51
CA ARG A 123 12.30 14.89 8.15
C ARG A 123 12.54 16.01 7.15
N ARG A 124 13.16 15.66 6.02
CA ARG A 124 13.38 16.58 4.88
C ARG A 124 12.39 16.34 3.75
N HIS A 125 11.86 15.12 3.64
CA HIS A 125 10.90 14.71 2.61
C HIS A 125 9.68 14.04 3.24
N PRO A 126 8.94 14.74 4.13
CA PRO A 126 7.86 14.14 4.90
C PRO A 126 6.71 13.61 4.05
N THR A 127 6.53 14.12 2.83
CA THR A 127 5.50 13.70 1.88
C THR A 127 5.91 12.54 0.98
N VAL A 128 7.19 12.11 1.00
CA VAL A 128 7.69 10.98 0.21
C VAL A 128 8.12 9.85 1.12
N LYS A 129 7.60 8.65 0.89
CA LYS A 129 7.95 7.48 1.71
C LYS A 129 9.34 6.96 1.29
N GLY A 130 10.37 7.17 2.11
CA GLY A 130 11.69 6.58 1.86
C GLY A 130 12.88 7.43 2.33
N PRO A 131 13.02 8.70 1.90
CA PRO A 131 14.27 9.44 2.12
C PRO A 131 14.66 9.62 3.59
N ASP A 132 13.65 9.78 4.46
CA ASP A 132 13.86 9.95 5.90
C ASP A 132 13.79 8.61 6.68
N LEU A 133 13.82 7.46 5.99
CA LEU A 133 13.60 6.14 6.61
C LEU A 133 14.62 5.81 7.70
N ALA A 134 15.90 6.14 7.50
CA ALA A 134 16.94 5.88 8.49
C ALA A 134 16.63 6.59 9.81
N TRP A 135 16.37 7.90 9.74
CA TRP A 135 16.01 8.71 10.90
C TRP A 135 14.68 8.26 11.55
N LEU A 136 13.66 7.97 10.75
CA LEU A 136 12.39 7.45 11.27
C LEU A 136 12.56 6.08 11.96
N SER A 137 13.47 5.25 11.47
CA SER A 137 13.79 3.96 12.08
C SER A 137 14.49 4.15 13.43
N GLU A 138 15.43 5.09 13.52
CA GLU A 138 16.09 5.46 14.78
C GLU A 138 15.09 6.01 15.81
N VAL A 139 14.23 6.95 15.41
CA VAL A 139 13.20 7.53 16.28
C VAL A 139 12.24 6.45 16.78
N ARG A 140 11.82 5.53 15.91
CA ARG A 140 11.00 4.39 16.32
C ARG A 140 11.76 3.45 17.26
N GLN A 141 13.03 3.19 17.01
CA GLN A 141 13.84 2.32 17.87
C GLN A 141 13.98 2.91 19.27
N GLN A 142 14.22 4.22 19.39
CA GLN A 142 14.27 4.91 20.68
C GLN A 142 12.94 4.80 21.46
N ALA A 143 11.80 4.80 20.75
CA ALA A 143 10.50 4.53 21.39
C ALA A 143 10.39 3.09 21.88
N VAL A 144 10.85 2.12 21.09
CA VAL A 144 10.89 0.70 21.46
C VAL A 144 11.80 0.46 22.66
N ASP A 145 12.99 1.05 22.68
CA ASP A 145 13.95 0.92 23.78
C ASP A 145 13.41 1.51 25.09
N ALA A 146 12.49 2.48 25.00
CA ALA A 146 11.77 3.04 26.14
C ALA A 146 10.50 2.26 26.53
N GLY A 147 10.18 1.15 25.85
CA GLY A 147 9.01 0.31 26.14
C GLY A 147 7.72 0.69 25.41
N ALA A 148 7.77 1.61 24.43
CA ALA A 148 6.65 1.92 23.55
C ALA A 148 6.70 1.09 22.25
N ASP A 149 5.66 1.15 21.42
CA ASP A 149 5.59 0.41 20.15
C ASP A 149 5.92 1.27 18.92
N GLU A 150 5.72 2.58 19.06
CA GLU A 150 5.77 3.58 18.01
C GLU A 150 6.05 4.96 18.61
N ALA A 151 6.73 5.81 17.83
CA ALA A 151 6.96 7.20 18.20
C ALA A 151 5.89 8.09 17.55
N LEU A 152 5.39 9.10 18.27
CA LEU A 152 4.58 10.19 17.73
C LEU A 152 5.45 11.42 17.46
N LEU A 153 5.37 11.95 16.24
CA LEU A 153 6.01 13.19 15.86
C LEU A 153 5.06 14.37 16.11
N LEU A 154 5.62 15.45 16.66
CA LEU A 154 4.92 16.71 16.87
C LEU A 154 5.47 17.78 15.92
N ALA A 155 4.61 18.74 15.57
CA ALA A 155 5.02 20.00 14.99
C ALA A 155 5.77 20.85 16.05
N PRO A 156 6.56 21.86 15.63
CA PRO A 156 7.27 22.74 16.56
C PRO A 156 6.36 23.46 17.57
N ASP A 157 5.09 23.69 17.21
CA ASP A 157 4.08 24.30 18.08
C ASP A 157 3.38 23.28 19.01
N GLY A 158 3.83 22.01 19.04
CA GLY A 158 3.27 20.97 19.91
C GLY A 158 2.03 20.25 19.35
N ARG A 159 1.65 20.51 18.09
CA ARG A 159 0.54 19.81 17.43
C ARG A 159 0.92 18.41 17.00
N ALA A 160 0.02 17.46 17.19
CA ALA A 160 0.22 16.07 16.78
C ALA A 160 0.20 15.94 15.25
N ARG A 161 1.19 15.23 14.69
CA ARG A 161 1.31 14.97 13.25
C ARG A 161 0.99 13.52 12.93
N GLU A 162 2.02 12.68 12.92
CA GLU A 162 1.92 11.26 12.59
C GLU A 162 3.00 10.49 13.35
N GLY A 163 2.95 9.17 13.28
CA GLY A 163 3.99 8.33 13.87
C GLY A 163 5.15 8.07 12.91
N ALA A 164 6.21 7.43 13.40
CA ALA A 164 7.37 7.12 12.55
C ALA A 164 7.02 6.18 11.38
N THR A 165 6.02 5.30 11.55
CA THR A 165 5.56 4.37 10.49
C THR A 165 4.04 4.36 10.29
N THR A 166 3.32 5.27 10.92
CA THR A 166 1.86 5.24 11.05
C THR A 166 1.26 6.62 10.86
N ALA A 167 0.02 6.71 10.36
CA ALA A 167 -0.75 7.94 10.36
C ALA A 167 -1.67 8.02 11.58
N LEU A 168 -1.93 9.23 12.06
CA LEU A 168 -2.83 9.52 13.17
C LEU A 168 -4.27 9.71 12.67
N LEU A 169 -5.24 9.15 13.38
CA LEU A 169 -6.68 9.42 13.26
C LEU A 169 -7.29 9.45 14.66
N TRP A 170 -8.36 10.19 14.89
CA TRP A 170 -9.07 10.18 16.17
C TRP A 170 -10.56 10.46 16.00
N TRP A 171 -11.35 10.12 17.01
CA TRP A 171 -12.78 10.43 17.04
C TRP A 171 -13.06 11.64 17.93
N ARG A 172 -13.92 12.54 17.45
CA ARG A 172 -14.51 13.62 18.25
C ARG A 172 -16.02 13.59 18.06
N GLY A 173 -16.73 13.19 19.11
CA GLY A 173 -18.15 12.85 18.99
C GLY A 173 -18.34 11.72 17.97
N GLU A 174 -19.12 11.98 16.91
CA GLU A 174 -19.36 11.05 15.79
C GLU A 174 -18.53 11.35 14.55
N ALA A 175 -17.66 12.37 14.57
CA ALA A 175 -16.78 12.68 13.46
C ALA A 175 -15.46 11.92 13.55
N LEU A 176 -14.96 11.46 12.40
CA LEU A 176 -13.61 10.92 12.26
C LEU A 176 -12.66 12.03 11.82
N CYS A 177 -11.69 12.33 12.67
CA CYS A 177 -10.74 13.40 12.43
C CYS A 177 -9.40 12.86 11.92
N VAL A 178 -8.72 13.68 11.12
CA VAL A 178 -7.39 13.44 10.56
C VAL A 178 -6.56 14.72 10.62
N PRO A 179 -5.23 14.66 10.79
CA PRO A 179 -4.41 15.86 10.73
C PRO A 179 -4.50 16.51 9.34
N ALA A 180 -4.65 17.84 9.29
CA ALA A 180 -4.87 18.60 8.06
C ALA A 180 -3.68 18.50 7.10
N GLN A 181 -3.82 17.65 6.06
CA GLN A 181 -2.73 17.28 5.15
C GLN A 181 -2.11 18.46 4.39
N ASP A 182 -2.89 19.49 4.07
CA ASP A 182 -2.46 20.71 3.39
C ASP A 182 -1.54 21.60 4.25
N ARG A 183 -1.44 21.30 5.55
CA ARG A 183 -0.78 22.17 6.54
C ARG A 183 0.19 21.45 7.48
N CYS A 184 0.29 20.13 7.41
CA CYS A 184 0.99 19.33 8.42
C CYS A 184 2.18 18.51 7.90
N ASP A 185 2.61 18.67 6.64
CA ASP A 185 3.74 17.93 6.07
C ASP A 185 3.70 16.45 6.45
N LEU A 186 2.67 15.76 5.96
CA LEU A 186 2.37 14.38 6.32
C LEU A 186 2.65 13.45 5.15
N LEU A 187 3.00 12.21 5.48
CA LEU A 187 3.03 11.17 4.48
C LEU A 187 1.61 10.89 3.98
N PRO A 188 1.37 10.81 2.65
CA PRO A 188 0.08 10.41 2.10
C PRO A 188 -0.19 8.93 2.42
N SER A 189 -0.75 8.66 3.60
CA SER A 189 -1.00 7.32 4.10
C SER A 189 -2.16 6.66 3.35
N VAL A 190 -1.85 5.55 2.66
CA VAL A 190 -2.84 4.74 1.93
C VAL A 190 -3.93 4.20 2.86
N THR A 191 -3.54 3.73 4.05
CA THR A 191 -4.49 3.20 5.04
C THR A 191 -5.42 4.29 5.56
N SER A 192 -4.87 5.47 5.92
CA SER A 192 -5.68 6.60 6.35
C SER A 192 -6.66 7.02 5.26
N ARG A 193 -6.17 7.27 4.03
CA ARG A 193 -7.03 7.63 2.88
C ARG A 193 -8.14 6.62 2.61
N THR A 194 -7.85 5.32 2.77
CA THR A 194 -8.86 4.27 2.62
C THR A 194 -9.93 4.33 3.70
N ILE A 195 -9.53 4.49 4.96
CA ILE A 195 -10.46 4.61 6.10
C ILE A 195 -11.33 5.87 5.97
N LEU A 196 -10.75 7.01 5.62
CA LEU A 196 -11.49 8.27 5.42
C LEU A 196 -12.51 8.16 4.28
N ARG A 197 -12.15 7.51 3.16
CA ARG A 197 -13.10 7.23 2.08
C ARG A 197 -14.27 6.39 2.58
N MET A 198 -14.00 5.32 3.32
CA MET A 198 -15.04 4.44 3.89
C MET A 198 -15.93 5.17 4.90
N ALA A 199 -15.39 6.16 5.62
CA ALA A 199 -16.16 7.04 6.51
C ALA A 199 -17.14 7.92 5.72
N ALA A 200 -16.63 8.65 4.74
CA ALA A 200 -17.45 9.50 3.89
C ALA A 200 -18.55 8.70 3.16
N GLU A 201 -18.21 7.54 2.61
CA GLU A 201 -19.17 6.61 1.96
C GLU A 201 -20.25 6.09 2.92
N SER A 202 -20.04 6.17 4.23
CA SER A 202 -21.01 5.79 5.27
C SER A 202 -21.71 6.96 5.92
N GLY A 203 -21.58 8.17 5.37
CA GLY A 203 -22.19 9.38 5.93
C GLY A 203 -21.56 9.83 7.25
N ILE A 204 -20.36 9.35 7.57
CA ILE A 204 -19.61 9.81 8.74
C ILE A 204 -18.81 11.04 8.33
N GLU A 205 -18.97 12.10 9.10
CA GLU A 205 -18.24 13.34 8.90
C GLU A 205 -16.73 13.11 9.05
N VAL A 206 -15.97 13.59 8.07
CA VAL A 206 -14.50 13.59 8.09
C VAL A 206 -14.02 15.01 8.32
N VAL A 207 -13.33 15.23 9.44
CA VAL A 207 -12.83 16.55 9.83
C VAL A 207 -11.31 16.60 9.69
N HIS A 208 -10.83 17.59 8.94
CA HIS A 208 -9.39 17.88 8.82
C HIS A 208 -9.03 18.94 9.86
N ASP A 209 -8.18 18.59 10.82
CA ASP A 209 -7.88 19.44 11.97
C ASP A 209 -6.39 19.36 12.35
N ARG A 210 -5.92 20.19 13.28
CA ARG A 210 -4.52 20.22 13.74
C ARG A 210 -4.48 20.18 15.27
N PRO A 211 -4.76 19.03 15.91
CA PRO A 211 -4.90 18.99 17.35
C PRO A 211 -3.56 19.26 18.05
N PHE A 212 -3.57 20.10 19.09
CA PHE A 212 -2.57 20.01 20.14
C PHE A 212 -2.66 18.64 20.80
N LEU A 213 -1.54 18.14 21.31
CA LEU A 213 -1.51 16.83 21.94
C LEU A 213 -2.53 16.71 23.08
N SER A 214 -2.70 17.77 23.89
CA SER A 214 -3.68 17.82 24.99
C SER A 214 -5.13 17.66 24.53
N GLU A 215 -5.46 18.01 23.29
CA GLU A 215 -6.81 17.89 22.74
C GLU A 215 -7.18 16.46 22.34
N LEU A 216 -6.23 15.52 22.45
CA LEU A 216 -6.48 14.08 22.25
C LEU A 216 -6.80 13.35 23.56
N ASP A 217 -6.78 14.05 24.70
CA ASP A 217 -7.06 13.47 26.02
C ASP A 217 -8.46 12.83 26.07
N GLY A 218 -8.50 11.56 26.48
CA GLY A 218 -9.72 10.76 26.57
C GLY A 218 -10.37 10.41 25.22
N LEU A 219 -9.80 10.81 24.07
CA LEU A 219 -10.35 10.52 22.76
C LEU A 219 -9.89 9.15 22.25
N GLU A 220 -10.80 8.43 21.58
CA GLU A 220 -10.44 7.22 20.86
C GLU A 220 -9.52 7.58 19.69
N THR A 221 -8.23 7.28 19.86
CA THR A 221 -7.17 7.65 18.91
C THR A 221 -6.56 6.41 18.30
N TRP A 222 -6.30 6.45 16.99
CA TRP A 222 -5.77 5.34 16.21
C TRP A 222 -4.46 5.72 15.52
N MET A 223 -3.51 4.78 15.54
CA MET A 223 -2.36 4.79 14.63
C MET A 223 -2.57 3.75 13.55
N VAL A 224 -2.56 4.19 12.30
CA VAL A 224 -2.93 3.34 11.15
C VAL A 224 -1.78 3.15 10.18
N ASN A 225 -1.57 1.92 9.71
CA ASN A 225 -0.64 1.63 8.61
C ASN A 225 -1.06 0.39 7.81
N ALA A 226 -0.37 0.14 6.69
CA ALA A 226 -0.74 -0.94 5.77
C ALA A 226 -0.43 -2.34 6.31
N LEU A 227 0.40 -2.46 7.36
CA LEU A 227 0.78 -3.73 7.97
C LEU A 227 -0.25 -4.20 8.99
N HIS A 228 -0.56 -3.34 9.97
CA HIS A 228 -1.41 -3.68 11.09
C HIS A 228 -2.87 -3.32 10.86
N GLY A 229 -3.15 -2.36 9.97
CA GLY A 229 -4.46 -1.75 9.87
C GLY A 229 -4.62 -0.65 10.92
N ILE A 230 -5.63 -0.78 11.77
CA ILE A 230 -5.99 0.14 12.84
C ILE A 230 -5.44 -0.39 14.16
N ARG A 231 -4.64 0.42 14.85
CA ARG A 231 -4.20 0.17 16.22
C ARG A 231 -4.67 1.30 17.13
N PRO A 232 -5.64 1.08 18.03
CA PRO A 232 -5.99 2.07 19.04
C PRO A 232 -4.82 2.33 20.00
N VAL A 233 -4.64 3.60 20.36
CA VAL A 233 -3.64 4.04 21.33
C VAL A 233 -4.02 3.52 22.72
N ARG A 234 -3.06 2.93 23.41
CA ARG A 234 -3.21 2.34 24.75
C ARG A 234 -2.48 3.13 25.85
N SER A 235 -1.52 3.96 25.48
CA SER A 235 -0.80 4.82 26.40
C SER A 235 -0.07 5.94 25.64
N TRP A 236 0.15 7.05 26.34
CA TRP A 236 0.88 8.22 25.87
C TRP A 236 2.09 8.46 26.78
N MET A 237 3.24 7.88 26.44
CA MET A 237 4.48 8.08 27.16
C MET A 237 5.09 9.45 26.82
N GLY A 238 5.36 10.24 27.85
CA GLY A 238 5.91 11.59 27.71
C GLY A 238 4.85 12.69 27.54
N ALA A 239 3.59 12.39 27.86
CA ALA A 239 2.51 13.37 27.94
C ALA A 239 1.53 13.04 29.07
N GLU A 240 0.95 14.08 29.68
CA GLU A 240 -0.06 13.94 30.74
C GLU A 240 -1.47 13.89 30.14
N ILE A 241 -1.73 12.88 29.31
CA ILE A 241 -3.06 12.61 28.72
C ILE A 241 -3.37 11.11 28.77
N ALA A 242 -4.66 10.78 28.84
CA ALA A 242 -5.16 9.43 28.83
C ALA A 242 -5.65 9.01 27.43
N PRO A 243 -5.50 7.74 27.04
CA PRO A 243 -6.18 7.21 25.86
C PRO A 243 -7.69 7.10 26.10
N GLY A 244 -8.49 7.39 25.09
CA GLY A 244 -9.92 7.07 25.11
C GLY A 244 -10.21 5.58 24.89
N PRO A 245 -11.41 5.11 25.26
CA PRO A 245 -11.81 3.73 25.05
C PRO A 245 -11.90 3.38 23.55
N ALA A 246 -11.38 2.21 23.18
CA ALA A 246 -11.36 1.74 21.78
C ALA A 246 -12.69 1.10 21.35
N ILE A 247 -13.77 1.89 21.32
CA ILE A 247 -15.12 1.41 21.02
C ILE A 247 -15.30 1.09 19.52
N ARG A 248 -14.70 1.91 18.65
CA ARG A 248 -14.90 1.85 17.20
C ARG A 248 -13.83 1.00 16.50
N ALA A 249 -12.62 0.88 17.07
CA ALA A 249 -11.51 0.20 16.42
C ALA A 249 -11.83 -1.24 15.91
N PRO A 250 -12.51 -2.13 16.67
CA PRO A 250 -12.76 -3.50 16.21
C PRO A 250 -13.64 -3.57 14.95
N ARG A 251 -14.76 -2.82 14.93
CA ARG A 251 -15.69 -2.79 13.78
C ARG A 251 -15.01 -2.23 12.53
N TRP A 252 -14.19 -1.18 12.70
CA TRP A 252 -13.49 -0.54 11.59
C TRP A 252 -12.35 -1.39 11.06
N GLN A 253 -11.64 -2.11 11.93
CA GLN A 253 -10.63 -3.07 11.52
C GLN A 253 -11.24 -4.20 10.68
N ALA A 254 -12.39 -4.75 11.11
CA ALA A 254 -13.11 -5.77 10.34
C ALA A 254 -13.54 -5.25 8.96
N ARG A 255 -14.03 -4.01 8.89
CA ARG A 255 -14.41 -3.37 7.63
C ARG A 255 -13.21 -3.14 6.70
N LEU A 256 -12.07 -2.71 7.24
CA LEU A 256 -10.82 -2.55 6.49
C LEU A 256 -10.31 -3.91 5.98
N ASP A 257 -10.45 -4.96 6.78
CA ASP A 257 -10.09 -6.32 6.39
C ASP A 257 -10.96 -6.86 5.26
N ALA A 258 -12.26 -6.59 5.30
CA ALA A 258 -13.22 -6.94 4.26
C ALA A 258 -13.04 -6.14 2.95
N ALA A 259 -12.39 -4.97 3.02
CA ALA A 259 -12.07 -4.15 1.84
C ALA A 259 -10.88 -4.68 1.02
N ARG A 260 -10.24 -5.78 1.45
CA ARG A 260 -9.21 -6.44 0.65
C ARG A 260 -9.79 -6.94 -0.65
N ARG A 261 -9.05 -6.69 -1.73
CA ARG A 261 -9.34 -7.21 -3.04
C ARG A 261 -8.09 -7.80 -3.67
N ASP A 262 -8.32 -8.62 -4.67
CA ASP A 262 -7.34 -8.96 -5.67
C ASP A 262 -6.72 -7.68 -6.24
N SER A 263 -5.39 -7.64 -6.39
CA SER A 263 -4.73 -6.48 -6.99
C SER A 263 -5.02 -6.40 -8.48
N ASP A 264 -5.54 -5.29 -8.98
CA ASP A 264 -5.74 -5.10 -10.43
C ASP A 264 -4.41 -4.97 -11.20
N LEU A 265 -3.27 -4.85 -10.49
CA LEU A 265 -1.92 -5.04 -11.02
C LEU A 265 -1.59 -6.53 -11.27
N GLN A 266 -2.58 -7.41 -11.17
CA GLN A 266 -2.46 -8.85 -11.32
C GLN A 266 -1.77 -9.24 -12.63
N CYS A 267 -0.87 -10.21 -12.48
CA CYS A 267 -0.19 -10.87 -13.58
C CYS A 267 -1.19 -11.37 -14.64
N GLY A 268 -1.14 -10.86 -15.87
CA GLY A 268 -2.04 -11.28 -16.95
C GLY A 268 -2.01 -12.78 -17.24
N PHE A 269 -0.88 -13.45 -16.96
CA PHE A 269 -0.73 -14.91 -17.05
C PHE A 269 -1.49 -15.69 -15.95
N ARG A 270 -1.76 -15.08 -14.79
CA ARG A 270 -2.40 -15.76 -13.64
C ARG A 270 -3.91 -15.98 -13.82
N ARG A 271 -4.59 -15.27 -14.73
CA ARG A 271 -6.01 -15.53 -15.03
C ARG A 271 -6.23 -16.76 -15.92
N LYS A 272 -5.21 -17.26 -16.61
CA LYS A 272 -5.23 -18.61 -17.21
C LYS A 272 -4.80 -19.64 -16.18
N ALA A 273 -5.47 -19.69 -15.03
CA ALA A 273 -5.35 -20.84 -14.15
C ALA A 273 -5.90 -22.06 -14.91
N CYS A 274 -4.99 -22.93 -15.37
CA CYS A 274 -5.35 -24.25 -15.83
C CYS A 274 -6.12 -24.95 -14.69
N ARG A 275 -7.41 -25.24 -14.90
CA ARG A 275 -8.29 -25.85 -13.87
C ARG A 275 -7.76 -27.20 -13.36
N LYS A 276 -6.76 -27.80 -14.01
CA LYS A 276 -6.18 -29.10 -13.65
C LYS A 276 -4.95 -29.05 -12.73
N CYS A 277 -4.19 -27.96 -12.64
CA CYS A 277 -2.92 -27.96 -11.88
C CYS A 277 -2.99 -27.32 -10.47
N GLY A 278 -4.16 -26.91 -10.00
CA GLY A 278 -4.37 -26.55 -8.59
C GLY A 278 -3.48 -25.44 -8.01
N GLY A 279 -2.79 -24.66 -8.85
CA GLY A 279 -1.93 -23.56 -8.40
C GLY A 279 -0.63 -23.99 -7.72
N HIS A 280 -0.10 -25.20 -7.97
CA HIS A 280 1.29 -25.49 -7.62
C HIS A 280 2.23 -24.89 -8.66
N ALA A 281 2.94 -23.85 -8.26
CA ALA A 281 4.11 -23.35 -8.98
C ALA A 281 5.19 -24.46 -8.94
N GLY A 282 5.31 -25.22 -10.02
CA GLY A 282 6.45 -26.10 -10.24
C GLY A 282 7.69 -25.24 -10.47
N VAL A 283 8.72 -25.48 -9.67
CA VAL A 283 10.07 -24.92 -9.82
C VAL A 283 10.60 -25.25 -11.22
N MET A 284 11.05 -24.24 -11.96
CA MET A 284 11.71 -24.42 -13.26
C MET A 284 13.22 -24.58 -13.03
N GLU A 285 13.72 -25.82 -13.04
CA GLU A 285 15.13 -26.12 -13.30
C GLU A 285 15.31 -26.59 -14.75
N GLY A 286 16.33 -26.04 -15.42
CA GLY A 286 16.82 -26.49 -16.73
C GLY A 286 16.40 -25.63 -17.93
N MET A 287 17.29 -24.74 -18.40
CA MET A 287 17.27 -24.23 -19.77
C MET A 287 17.86 -25.26 -20.73
N PRO A 288 17.33 -25.36 -21.96
CA PRO A 288 18.22 -25.36 -23.12
C PRO A 288 17.89 -24.23 -24.10
N GLU A 289 18.82 -24.05 -25.02
CA GLU A 289 19.01 -22.93 -25.93
C GLU A 289 17.81 -22.52 -26.80
N MET A 290 17.87 -21.25 -27.18
CA MET A 290 16.96 -20.51 -28.05
C MET A 290 16.69 -21.23 -29.39
N THR A 291 15.45 -21.69 -29.57
CA THR A 291 14.79 -21.76 -30.87
C THR A 291 13.43 -21.06 -30.76
N GLY A 292 13.05 -20.30 -31.78
CA GLY A 292 11.94 -19.34 -31.75
C GLY A 292 10.54 -19.96 -31.64
N ALA A 293 10.21 -20.52 -30.47
CA ALA A 293 8.88 -20.98 -30.09
C ALA A 293 8.36 -20.18 -28.88
N GLU A 294 7.08 -19.80 -28.91
CA GLU A 294 6.40 -19.21 -27.74
C GLU A 294 6.53 -20.15 -26.53
N PRO A 295 6.71 -19.64 -25.29
CA PRO A 295 6.90 -20.49 -24.13
C PRO A 295 5.61 -21.29 -23.85
N GLU A 296 5.58 -22.54 -24.31
CA GLU A 296 4.50 -23.47 -24.04
C GLU A 296 4.51 -23.86 -22.56
N CYS A 297 3.35 -23.75 -21.93
CA CYS A 297 3.12 -24.36 -20.63
C CYS A 297 3.28 -25.88 -20.80
N ARG A 298 4.13 -26.51 -19.98
CA ARG A 298 4.44 -27.96 -19.96
C ARG A 298 3.25 -28.90 -19.65
N CYS A 299 2.01 -28.44 -19.82
CA CYS A 299 0.79 -29.24 -19.70
C CYS A 299 0.28 -29.83 -21.03
N GLY A 300 1.01 -29.70 -22.14
CA GLY A 300 0.76 -30.45 -23.37
C GLY A 300 -0.55 -30.13 -24.09
N ILE A 301 -1.03 -28.89 -24.02
CA ILE A 301 -2.22 -28.45 -24.78
C ILE A 301 -1.86 -27.22 -25.61
N THR A 302 -1.86 -27.40 -26.92
CA THR A 302 -1.74 -26.34 -27.92
C THR A 302 -2.86 -25.31 -27.72
N ALA A 303 -2.49 -24.03 -27.59
CA ALA A 303 -3.46 -22.96 -27.44
C ALA A 303 -4.34 -22.84 -28.70
N VAL A 304 -5.62 -23.21 -28.61
CA VAL A 304 -6.58 -22.93 -29.69
C VAL A 304 -6.85 -21.42 -29.72
N ARG A 305 -6.50 -20.78 -30.82
CA ARG A 305 -6.74 -19.36 -31.10
C ARG A 305 -8.24 -19.12 -31.26
N VAL A 306 -8.88 -18.50 -30.27
CA VAL A 306 -10.29 -18.05 -30.41
C VAL A 306 -10.29 -16.77 -31.26
N PRO A 307 -11.02 -16.72 -32.39
CA PRO A 307 -11.04 -15.53 -33.24
C PRO A 307 -11.70 -14.34 -32.51
N ARG A 308 -11.11 -13.14 -32.69
CA ARG A 308 -11.66 -11.89 -32.19
C ARG A 308 -13.11 -11.71 -32.69
N PRO A 309 -14.06 -11.25 -31.85
CA PRO A 309 -15.37 -10.86 -32.36
C PRO A 309 -15.21 -9.72 -33.36
N ARG A 310 -15.89 -9.84 -34.52
CA ARG A 310 -15.91 -8.81 -35.55
C ARG A 310 -16.48 -7.51 -34.97
N PRO A 311 -15.94 -6.34 -35.34
CA PRO A 311 -16.52 -5.07 -34.92
C PRO A 311 -17.96 -4.95 -35.45
N VAL A 312 -18.88 -4.64 -34.55
CA VAL A 312 -20.27 -4.31 -34.86
C VAL A 312 -20.26 -3.01 -35.67
N ARG A 313 -20.78 -3.06 -36.91
CA ARG A 313 -20.98 -1.85 -37.72
C ARG A 313 -22.03 -0.96 -37.04
N PRO A 314 -21.85 0.38 -37.03
CA PRO A 314 -22.87 1.29 -36.53
C PRO A 314 -24.14 1.15 -37.38
N GLY A 315 -25.26 0.87 -36.73
CA GLY A 315 -26.57 0.80 -37.34
C GLY A 315 -26.99 2.15 -37.91
N ARG A 316 -27.56 2.11 -39.12
CA ARG A 316 -28.16 3.28 -39.78
C ARG A 316 -29.28 3.85 -38.89
N SER A 317 -29.20 5.13 -38.57
CA SER A 317 -30.27 5.89 -37.94
C SER A 317 -31.46 5.99 -38.91
N SER A 318 -32.55 5.28 -38.61
CA SER A 318 -33.85 5.57 -39.20
C SER A 318 -34.44 6.80 -38.52
N SER A 319 -34.49 7.90 -39.28
CA SER A 319 -35.22 9.12 -38.95
C SER A 319 -36.72 8.82 -38.78
N ALA A 320 -37.24 8.96 -37.56
CA ALA A 320 -38.67 9.04 -37.29
C ALA A 320 -38.99 10.46 -36.78
N GLY A 321 -40.01 11.06 -37.39
CA GLY A 321 -40.25 12.49 -37.42
C GLY A 321 -40.73 13.13 -36.12
N VAL A 322 -40.43 14.42 -36.01
CA VAL A 322 -40.90 15.35 -34.99
C VAL A 322 -42.37 15.69 -35.26
N PRO A 323 -43.31 15.53 -34.31
CA PRO A 323 -44.66 16.05 -34.46
C PRO A 323 -44.70 17.56 -34.16
N ARG A 324 -45.21 18.34 -35.12
CA ARG A 324 -45.48 19.78 -34.96
C ARG A 324 -46.63 20.04 -33.97
N PRO A 325 -46.59 21.12 -33.18
CA PRO A 325 -47.69 21.48 -32.28
C PRO A 325 -48.89 22.03 -33.04
N ARG A 326 -50.08 21.50 -32.75
CA ARG A 326 -51.36 22.06 -33.22
C ARG A 326 -51.65 23.35 -32.45
N ARG A 327 -51.73 24.47 -33.16
CA ARG A 327 -52.40 25.69 -32.69
C ARG A 327 -53.91 25.41 -32.60
N ARG A 328 -54.56 25.85 -31.54
CA ARG A 328 -56.01 26.03 -31.49
C ARG A 328 -56.33 27.53 -31.35
N PRO A 329 -57.40 28.01 -32.00
CA PRO A 329 -57.86 29.39 -31.91
C PRO A 329 -58.43 29.72 -30.53
#